data_AF-A0A511HBA4-F1
#
_entry.id   AF-A0A511HBA4-F1
#
_cell.length_a   1.000
_cell.length_b   1.000
_cell.length_c   1.000
_cell.angle_alpha   90.00
_cell.angle_beta   90.00
_cell.angle_gamma   90.00
#
_symmetry.space_group_name_H-M   'P 1'
#
loop_
_entity.id
_entity.type
_entity.pdbx_description
1 polymer ?
#
loop_
_entity_poly.entity_id
_entity_poly.type
_entity_poly.pdbx_seq_one_letter_code
_entity_poly.pdbx_strand_id
1 'polypeptide(L)'
;MRVWLMCVALATAPSVGLAETSKKPADPKVRPSAEAKAGKPPPKKAPAAGAKPAPAPPPEQDAGTPPARPSFRWDIPAVTAWVESPGLQVTDGVPMHLQLARSSWQMDPLIQHMVDRFRAAGLFISTSPEALNSPIAEPMLTALDTETLTAYTVIFQKNQDNTVTLILGTSDVSKYTPGGSTQLDWAPMMAGAEQVTRSNLEGSQMAMYAVKATSAEVREFYQVELTRAGFVEDPEQPGVFQRGTEQLTIRTQPEGDMLMVGLYRKLGVQPK
;
A
#
# COMPACT_ATOMS: atom_id res chain seq x y z
N MET A 1 -8.84 -28.30 19.10
CA MET A 1 -8.40 -27.02 18.50
C MET A 1 -7.47 -27.37 17.34
N ARG A 2 -7.94 -27.27 16.10
CA ARG A 2 -7.13 -27.54 14.91
C ARG A 2 -6.56 -26.20 14.43
N VAL A 3 -5.27 -26.02 14.63
CA VAL A 3 -4.47 -24.93 14.05
C VAL A 3 -4.35 -25.24 12.57
N TRP A 4 -4.90 -24.39 11.71
CA TRP A 4 -4.72 -24.49 10.26
C TRP A 4 -3.71 -23.44 9.81
N LEU A 5 -2.68 -23.94 9.16
CA LEU A 5 -1.46 -23.25 8.79
C LEU A 5 -1.67 -22.59 7.43
N MET A 6 -1.61 -21.25 7.35
CA MET A 6 -1.59 -20.56 6.06
C MET A 6 -0.18 -20.59 5.48
N CYS A 7 0.02 -21.36 4.41
CA CYS A 7 1.14 -21.19 3.50
C CYS A 7 0.77 -20.14 2.45
N VAL A 8 1.25 -18.91 2.63
CA VAL A 8 1.43 -18.00 1.49
C VAL A 8 2.71 -18.45 0.79
N ALA A 9 2.58 -19.33 -0.20
CA ALA A 9 3.68 -19.70 -1.06
C ALA A 9 3.96 -18.55 -2.04
N LEU A 10 4.89 -17.67 -1.68
CA LEU A 10 5.60 -16.84 -2.66
C LEU A 10 6.53 -17.75 -3.44
N ALA A 11 6.38 -17.74 -4.77
CA ALA A 11 7.15 -18.56 -5.69
C ALA A 11 8.65 -18.29 -5.56
N THR A 12 9.42 -19.37 -5.42
CA THR A 12 10.89 -19.35 -5.53
C THR A 12 11.27 -19.07 -6.98
N ALA A 13 11.92 -17.94 -7.24
CA ALA A 13 12.59 -17.69 -8.53
C ALA A 13 13.93 -18.45 -8.58
N PRO A 14 14.26 -19.17 -9.66
CA PRO A 14 15.58 -19.75 -9.84
C PRO A 14 16.61 -18.70 -10.27
N SER A 15 17.81 -18.80 -9.68
CA SER A 15 19.01 -18.05 -10.04
C SER A 15 19.35 -18.19 -11.52
N VAL A 16 19.41 -17.09 -12.25
CA VAL A 16 20.00 -17.03 -13.60
C VAL A 16 21.20 -16.09 -13.56
N GLY A 17 22.37 -16.65 -13.86
CA GLY A 17 23.65 -15.94 -13.88
C GLY A 17 23.69 -14.88 -14.98
N LEU A 18 24.19 -13.69 -14.63
CA LEU A 18 24.58 -12.67 -15.59
C LEU A 18 25.93 -13.02 -16.21
N ALA A 19 25.93 -13.24 -17.51
CA ALA A 19 27.10 -13.04 -18.37
C ALA A 19 26.91 -11.73 -19.16
N GLU A 20 27.99 -10.97 -19.27
CA GLU A 20 28.14 -9.73 -20.06
C GLU A 20 27.68 -9.88 -21.52
N THR A 21 27.12 -8.81 -22.10
CA THR A 21 27.80 -8.06 -23.17
C THR A 21 27.02 -6.81 -23.60
N SER A 22 27.80 -5.76 -23.84
CA SER A 22 27.46 -4.45 -24.40
C SER A 22 26.67 -4.50 -25.71
N LYS A 23 25.73 -3.55 -25.90
CA LYS A 23 25.69 -2.68 -27.10
C LYS A 23 24.68 -1.54 -26.98
N LYS A 24 25.20 -0.33 -27.22
CA LYS A 24 24.53 0.98 -27.35
C LYS A 24 23.86 1.14 -28.73
N PRO A 25 22.73 1.84 -28.83
CA PRO A 25 22.39 2.64 -30.00
C PRO A 25 22.08 4.09 -29.57
N ALA A 26 22.85 5.11 -29.98
CA ALA A 26 22.85 5.80 -31.28
C ALA A 26 21.60 6.70 -31.49
N ASP A 27 21.79 7.98 -31.16
CA ASP A 27 20.90 9.13 -31.46
C ASP A 27 20.69 9.37 -32.96
N PRO A 28 19.54 9.97 -33.35
CA PRO A 28 19.43 10.74 -34.57
C PRO A 28 19.15 12.24 -34.30
N LYS A 29 20.21 13.03 -34.46
CA LYS A 29 20.35 14.20 -35.37
C LYS A 29 19.14 15.15 -35.60
N VAL A 30 19.23 16.30 -34.92
CA VAL A 30 19.01 17.72 -35.33
C VAL A 30 18.45 18.00 -36.74
N ARG A 31 17.45 18.91 -36.79
CA ARG A 31 17.37 19.98 -37.81
C ARG A 31 16.96 21.33 -37.20
N PRO A 32 17.48 22.48 -37.71
CA PRO A 32 17.39 23.79 -37.08
C PRO A 32 16.36 24.73 -37.72
N SER A 33 15.89 25.72 -36.94
CA SER A 33 15.32 27.02 -37.35
C SER A 33 15.11 27.84 -36.07
N ALA A 34 15.21 29.16 -35.97
CA ALA A 34 15.85 30.25 -36.69
C ALA A 34 15.78 31.44 -35.70
N GLU A 35 16.75 32.34 -35.73
CA GLU A 35 16.89 33.51 -34.83
C GLU A 35 15.70 34.48 -34.82
N ALA A 36 15.45 35.11 -33.67
CA ALA A 36 14.91 36.47 -33.62
C ALA A 36 15.36 37.23 -32.34
N LYS A 37 16.42 38.01 -32.51
CA LYS A 37 16.76 39.34 -31.99
C LYS A 37 16.28 39.85 -30.62
N ALA A 38 17.29 40.38 -29.92
CA ALA A 38 17.28 41.24 -28.74
C ALA A 38 16.47 42.54 -28.88
N GLY A 39 15.84 42.94 -27.76
CA GLY A 39 15.30 44.28 -27.51
C GLY A 39 15.77 44.82 -26.15
N LYS A 40 16.43 45.99 -26.17
CA LYS A 40 16.97 46.74 -25.02
C LYS A 40 15.87 47.24 -24.05
N PRO A 41 16.17 47.43 -22.75
CA PRO A 41 15.25 48.04 -21.79
C PRO A 41 15.22 49.58 -21.90
N PRO A 42 14.06 50.24 -21.70
CA PRO A 42 13.95 51.71 -21.66
C PRO A 42 14.24 52.30 -20.26
N PRO A 43 14.43 53.64 -20.17
CA PRO A 43 15.40 54.26 -19.28
C PRO A 43 14.86 54.73 -17.92
N LYS A 44 15.79 54.84 -16.96
CA LYS A 44 15.63 55.50 -15.66
C LYS A 44 15.23 56.97 -15.82
N LYS A 45 14.15 57.38 -15.15
CA LYS A 45 13.89 58.78 -14.78
C LYS A 45 13.91 58.89 -13.25
N ALA A 46 14.84 59.68 -12.73
CA ALA A 46 14.65 60.39 -11.46
C ALA A 46 13.92 61.70 -11.78
N PRO A 47 13.13 62.26 -10.85
CA PRO A 47 13.72 63.36 -10.07
C PRO A 47 13.22 63.54 -8.62
N ALA A 48 14.00 64.37 -7.94
CA ALA A 48 13.63 65.34 -6.91
C ALA A 48 13.60 64.91 -5.43
N ALA A 49 14.44 65.64 -4.69
CA ALA A 49 14.66 65.64 -3.27
C ALA A 49 13.44 66.09 -2.44
N GLY A 50 13.39 65.61 -1.19
CA GLY A 50 12.76 66.35 -0.10
C GLY A 50 11.67 65.63 0.68
N ALA A 51 11.96 64.50 1.34
CA ALA A 51 11.21 64.08 2.51
C ALA A 51 12.08 63.18 3.42
N LYS A 52 12.15 63.54 4.69
CA LYS A 52 12.87 62.84 5.77
C LYS A 52 12.28 61.42 5.91
N PRO A 53 13.08 60.32 5.88
CA PRO A 53 12.52 58.99 6.13
C PRO A 53 12.07 58.88 7.58
N ALA A 54 10.81 58.51 7.81
CA ALA A 54 10.36 58.02 9.11
C ALA A 54 11.15 56.74 9.47
N PRO A 55 11.45 56.49 10.76
CA PRO A 55 12.20 55.31 11.16
C PRO A 55 11.47 54.04 10.70
N ALA A 56 12.23 53.13 10.10
CA ALA A 56 11.73 51.83 9.68
C ALA A 56 11.13 51.07 10.88
N PRO A 57 10.01 50.35 10.71
CA PRO A 57 9.59 49.40 11.73
C PRO A 57 10.71 48.38 11.98
N PRO A 58 10.88 47.91 13.22
CA PRO A 58 11.91 46.91 13.52
C PRO A 58 11.70 45.68 12.65
N PRO A 59 12.79 44.99 12.24
CA PRO A 59 12.68 43.80 11.42
C PRO A 59 11.78 42.79 12.13
N GLU A 60 10.68 42.42 11.48
CA GLU A 60 9.92 41.24 11.86
C GLU A 60 10.92 40.10 11.96
N GLN A 61 11.05 39.55 13.18
CA GLN A 61 11.80 38.33 13.40
C GLN A 61 11.13 37.28 12.52
N ASP A 62 11.78 36.97 11.40
CA ASP A 62 11.49 35.80 10.60
C ASP A 62 11.60 34.61 11.56
N ALA A 63 10.44 34.12 12.00
CA ALA A 63 10.34 32.95 12.84
C ALA A 63 10.80 31.80 11.97
N GLY A 64 12.12 31.59 11.97
CA GLY A 64 12.82 30.69 11.07
C GLY A 64 12.02 29.40 10.95
N THR A 65 11.74 29.00 9.71
CA THR A 65 11.03 27.77 9.41
C THR A 65 11.64 26.65 10.26
N PRO A 66 10.87 25.96 11.11
CA PRO A 66 11.38 24.84 11.87
C PRO A 66 12.11 23.89 10.92
N PRO A 67 13.27 23.34 11.33
CA PRO A 67 14.00 22.41 10.47
C PRO A 67 13.06 21.26 10.07
N ALA A 68 12.97 21.00 8.76
CA ALA A 68 12.13 19.94 8.24
C ALA A 68 12.50 18.61 8.92
N ARG A 69 11.48 17.89 9.40
CA ARG A 69 11.65 16.60 10.05
C ARG A 69 12.29 15.62 9.06
N PRO A 70 13.31 14.84 9.46
CA PRO A 70 13.88 13.83 8.58
C PRO A 70 12.83 12.78 8.22
N SER A 71 12.77 12.42 6.93
CA SER A 71 11.87 11.38 6.43
C SER A 71 12.10 10.05 7.16
N PHE A 72 11.03 9.41 7.61
CA PHE A 72 11.13 8.10 8.26
C PHE A 72 11.76 7.06 7.32
N ARG A 73 12.59 6.19 7.90
CA ARG A 73 13.21 5.04 7.21
C ARG A 73 12.97 3.79 8.03
N TRP A 74 12.64 2.71 7.33
CA TRP A 74 12.56 1.38 7.91
C TRP A 74 13.92 0.99 8.51
N ASP A 75 13.88 0.47 9.72
CA ASP A 75 15.04 -0.11 10.39
C ASP A 75 14.54 -1.26 11.26
N ILE A 76 14.74 -2.45 10.71
CA ILE A 76 14.27 -3.68 11.30
C ILE A 76 15.49 -4.33 11.97
N PRO A 77 15.40 -4.73 13.23
CA PRO A 77 16.52 -5.34 13.91
C PRO A 77 16.73 -6.79 13.41
N ALA A 78 17.99 -7.22 13.38
CA ALA A 78 18.40 -8.59 13.07
C ALA A 78 17.74 -9.17 11.79
N VAL A 79 17.78 -8.38 10.71
CA VAL A 79 17.25 -8.79 9.40
C VAL A 79 17.99 -10.02 8.88
N THR A 80 17.25 -11.07 8.57
CA THR A 80 17.74 -12.28 7.92
C THR A 80 17.44 -12.31 6.43
N ALA A 81 16.45 -11.55 5.97
CA ALA A 81 16.14 -11.34 4.55
C ALA A 81 15.44 -10.00 4.32
N TRP A 82 15.73 -9.35 3.19
CA TRP A 82 15.03 -8.14 2.73
C TRP A 82 14.75 -8.26 1.24
N VAL A 83 13.49 -8.04 0.84
CA VAL A 83 13.05 -8.09 -0.55
C VAL A 83 12.17 -6.88 -0.81
N GLU A 84 12.47 -6.15 -1.88
CA GLU A 84 11.62 -5.08 -2.36
C GLU A 84 10.59 -5.67 -3.34
N SER A 85 9.31 -5.33 -3.18
CA SER A 85 8.29 -5.76 -4.14
C SER A 85 8.43 -4.91 -5.41
N PRO A 86 8.55 -5.53 -6.60
CA PRO A 86 8.61 -4.77 -7.83
C PRO A 86 7.28 -4.05 -8.09
N GLY A 87 7.37 -2.78 -8.49
CA GLY A 87 6.24 -2.00 -8.97
C GLY A 87 5.49 -1.19 -7.89
N LEU A 88 4.70 -0.22 -8.36
CA LEU A 88 3.79 0.56 -7.53
C LEU A 88 2.48 -0.20 -7.35
N GLN A 89 2.08 -0.43 -6.12
CA GLN A 89 0.80 -1.08 -5.81
C GLN A 89 -0.24 -0.03 -5.48
N VAL A 90 -1.52 -0.31 -5.72
CA VAL A 90 -2.60 0.62 -5.42
C VAL A 90 -3.59 -0.08 -4.51
N THR A 91 -3.77 0.46 -3.30
CA THR A 91 -4.77 0.01 -2.33
C THR A 91 -5.74 1.16 -2.10
N ASP A 92 -7.02 0.95 -2.39
CA ASP A 92 -8.07 1.98 -2.34
C ASP A 92 -7.74 3.26 -3.09
N GLY A 93 -6.97 3.16 -4.17
CA GLY A 93 -6.56 4.33 -4.94
C GLY A 93 -5.43 5.15 -4.29
N VAL A 94 -4.84 4.64 -3.21
CA VAL A 94 -3.59 5.15 -2.65
C VAL A 94 -2.41 4.37 -3.23
N PRO A 95 -1.44 5.03 -3.88
CA PRO A 95 -0.21 4.39 -4.32
C PRO A 95 0.63 3.97 -3.11
N MET A 96 1.07 2.72 -3.10
CA MET A 96 1.88 2.12 -2.06
C MET A 96 3.11 1.44 -2.63
N HIS A 97 4.19 1.50 -1.85
CA HIS A 97 5.40 0.76 -2.05
C HIS A 97 5.51 -0.32 -0.97
N LEU A 98 5.66 -1.59 -1.39
CA LEU A 98 5.79 -2.71 -0.46
C LEU A 98 7.21 -3.25 -0.40
N GLN A 99 7.66 -3.54 0.82
CA GLN A 99 8.90 -4.25 1.09
C GLN A 99 8.60 -5.40 2.05
N LEU A 100 9.33 -6.50 1.92
CA LEU A 100 9.28 -7.62 2.85
C LEU A 100 10.60 -7.70 3.57
N ALA A 101 10.55 -7.77 4.89
CA ALA A 101 11.70 -8.04 5.73
C ALA A 101 11.44 -9.30 6.57
N ARG A 102 12.49 -10.04 6.89
CA ARG A 102 12.43 -11.12 7.87
C ARG A 102 13.38 -10.82 9.01
N SER A 103 12.90 -10.90 10.24
CA SER A 103 13.68 -10.67 11.45
C SER A 103 13.76 -11.94 12.29
N SER A 104 14.90 -12.16 12.94
CA SER A 104 15.06 -13.20 13.95
C SER A 104 14.57 -12.78 15.35
N TRP A 105 14.09 -11.54 15.51
CA TRP A 105 13.47 -11.11 16.76
C TRP A 105 12.12 -11.76 16.99
N GLN A 106 11.76 -11.89 18.26
CA GLN A 106 10.44 -12.33 18.68
C GLN A 106 9.38 -11.25 18.39
N MET A 107 8.13 -11.67 18.24
CA MET A 107 7.00 -10.82 17.85
C MET A 107 6.83 -9.57 18.74
N ASP A 108 6.60 -9.74 20.05
CA ASP A 108 6.26 -8.59 20.91
C ASP A 108 7.39 -7.55 21.03
N PRO A 109 8.68 -7.94 21.21
CA PRO A 109 9.79 -6.99 21.18
C PRO A 109 9.93 -6.27 19.84
N LEU A 110 9.64 -6.95 18.72
CA LEU A 110 9.69 -6.36 17.39
C LEU A 110 8.56 -5.34 17.16
N ILE A 111 7.35 -5.65 17.61
CA ILE A 111 6.22 -4.70 17.59
C ILE A 111 6.58 -3.46 18.42
N GLN A 112 7.09 -3.65 19.63
CA GLN A 112 7.47 -2.55 20.51
C GLN A 112 8.57 -1.68 19.89
N HIS A 113 9.59 -2.30 19.28
CA HIS A 113 10.63 -1.58 18.53
C HIS A 113 10.03 -0.69 17.44
N MET A 114 9.06 -1.20 16.67
CA MET A 114 8.40 -0.40 15.62
C MET A 114 7.58 0.76 16.18
N VAL A 115 6.86 0.55 17.30
CA VAL A 115 6.16 1.63 18.02
C VAL A 115 7.13 2.72 18.46
N ASP A 116 8.25 2.35 19.07
CA ASP A 116 9.25 3.30 19.56
C ASP A 116 9.90 4.07 18.41
N ARG A 117 10.11 3.42 17.27
CA ARG A 117 10.62 4.05 16.04
C ARG A 117 9.66 5.07 15.46
N PHE A 118 8.38 4.73 15.35
CA PHE A 118 7.36 5.66 14.89
C PHE A 118 7.22 6.86 15.81
N ARG A 119 7.26 6.64 17.14
CA ARG A 119 7.26 7.74 18.14
C ARG A 119 8.50 8.61 18.06
N ALA A 120 9.68 8.02 17.92
CA ALA A 120 10.94 8.75 17.78
C ALA A 120 10.98 9.61 16.51
N ALA A 121 10.31 9.16 15.45
CA ALA A 121 10.10 9.93 14.23
C ALA A 121 8.89 10.90 14.32
N GLY A 122 8.25 11.01 15.48
CA GLY A 122 7.09 11.88 15.74
C GLY A 122 5.85 11.54 14.91
N LEU A 123 5.76 10.34 14.33
CA LEU A 123 4.63 9.94 13.51
C LEU A 123 3.38 9.74 14.39
N PHE A 124 2.22 10.11 13.85
CA PHE A 124 0.95 9.82 14.48
C PHE A 124 0.65 8.33 14.36
N ILE A 125 0.58 7.60 15.47
CA ILE A 125 0.21 6.18 15.48
C ILE A 125 -1.29 6.09 15.74
N SER A 126 -2.01 5.39 14.87
CA SER A 126 -3.43 5.13 15.13
C SER A 126 -3.58 4.24 16.36
N THR A 127 -4.31 4.72 17.37
CA THR A 127 -4.62 3.97 18.59
C THR A 127 -6.01 3.34 18.54
N SER A 128 -6.70 3.34 17.39
CA SER A 128 -8.01 2.69 17.31
C SER A 128 -7.85 1.18 17.55
N PRO A 129 -8.65 0.57 18.45
CA PRO A 129 -8.71 -0.89 18.62
C PRO A 129 -8.98 -1.61 17.29
N GLU A 130 -9.67 -0.97 16.35
CA GLU A 130 -9.96 -1.47 15.00
C GLU A 130 -8.69 -1.59 14.14
N ALA A 131 -7.70 -0.70 14.35
CA ALA A 131 -6.45 -0.72 13.59
C ALA A 131 -5.51 -1.89 14.02
N LEU A 132 -5.68 -2.39 15.24
CA LEU A 132 -5.00 -3.59 15.76
C LEU A 132 -5.73 -4.88 15.38
N ASN A 133 -7.03 -4.79 15.12
CA ASN A 133 -7.88 -5.88 14.67
C ASN A 133 -7.99 -5.86 13.15
N SER A 134 -6.86 -6.06 12.46
CA SER A 134 -6.91 -6.31 11.02
C SER A 134 -7.82 -7.53 10.75
N PRO A 135 -8.70 -7.48 9.74
CA PRO A 135 -9.47 -8.65 9.31
C PRO A 135 -8.58 -9.75 8.71
N ILE A 136 -7.30 -9.45 8.50
CA ILE A 136 -6.23 -10.45 8.37
C ILE A 136 -5.78 -10.76 9.80
N ALA A 137 -5.83 -12.01 10.25
CA ALA A 137 -5.56 -12.44 11.62
C ALA A 137 -4.14 -12.13 12.18
N GLU A 138 -3.38 -11.28 11.50
CA GLU A 138 -2.01 -10.91 11.77
C GLU A 138 -1.96 -9.52 12.43
N PRO A 139 -1.13 -9.33 13.47
CA PRO A 139 -0.92 -8.02 14.06
C PRO A 139 -0.50 -7.00 12.99
N MET A 140 -1.08 -5.80 13.06
CA MET A 140 -0.79 -4.69 12.16
C MET A 140 -0.55 -3.41 12.95
N LEU A 141 0.38 -2.57 12.49
CA LEU A 141 0.64 -1.25 13.04
C LEU A 141 0.74 -0.23 11.91
N THR A 142 0.00 0.87 12.02
CA THR A 142 0.01 1.96 11.04
C THR A 142 0.33 3.29 11.71
N ALA A 143 1.26 4.04 11.12
CA ALA A 143 1.62 5.39 11.51
C ALA A 143 1.52 6.36 10.33
N LEU A 144 1.21 7.62 10.60
CA LEU A 144 1.05 8.68 9.62
C LEU A 144 2.03 9.82 9.91
N ASP A 145 2.80 10.20 8.90
CA ASP A 145 3.44 11.51 8.86
C ASP A 145 2.39 12.54 8.47
N THR A 146 1.98 13.37 9.44
CA THR A 146 0.94 14.38 9.23
C THR A 146 1.40 15.58 8.40
N GLU A 147 2.72 15.75 8.21
CA GLU A 147 3.28 16.83 7.39
C GLU A 147 3.32 16.43 5.92
N THR A 148 3.82 15.23 5.63
CA THR A 148 3.95 14.72 4.25
C THR A 148 2.74 13.93 3.77
N LEU A 149 1.82 13.59 4.68
CA LEU A 149 0.71 12.65 4.42
C LEU A 149 1.23 11.30 3.91
N THR A 150 2.36 10.85 4.44
CA THR A 150 2.89 9.50 4.16
C THR A 150 2.48 8.56 5.28
N ALA A 151 1.74 7.50 4.95
CA ALA A 151 1.41 6.44 5.88
C ALA A 151 2.41 5.27 5.78
N TYR A 152 2.76 4.73 6.93
CA TYR A 152 3.68 3.62 7.13
C TYR A 152 2.92 2.51 7.84
N THR A 153 2.70 1.39 7.16
CA THR A 153 2.02 0.22 7.68
C THR A 153 3.00 -0.93 7.80
N VAL A 154 2.94 -1.69 8.90
CA VAL A 154 3.64 -2.95 9.04
C VAL A 154 2.65 -4.04 9.46
N ILE A 155 2.65 -5.15 8.73
CA ILE A 155 1.92 -6.37 9.07
C ILE A 155 2.94 -7.41 9.52
N PHE A 156 2.68 -8.08 10.64
CA PHE A 156 3.60 -9.04 11.24
C PHE A 156 3.08 -10.48 11.10
N GLN A 157 3.87 -11.33 10.44
CA GLN A 157 3.56 -12.75 10.26
C GLN A 157 4.54 -13.60 11.05
N LYS A 158 4.03 -14.37 12.01
CA LYS A 158 4.86 -15.34 12.75
C LYS A 158 5.11 -16.57 11.88
N ASN A 159 6.38 -16.90 11.65
CA ASN A 159 6.76 -18.12 10.93
C ASN A 159 6.85 -19.32 11.87
N GLN A 160 6.82 -20.53 11.30
CA GLN A 160 6.96 -21.79 12.06
C GLN A 160 8.30 -21.91 12.79
N ASP A 161 9.36 -21.30 12.25
CA ASP A 161 10.72 -21.31 12.82
C ASP A 161 10.95 -20.20 13.87
N ASN A 162 9.87 -19.57 14.35
CA ASN A 162 9.85 -18.46 15.31
C ASN A 162 10.43 -17.13 14.80
N THR A 163 10.92 -17.04 13.57
CA THR A 163 11.21 -15.74 12.95
C THR A 163 9.92 -14.99 12.63
N VAL A 164 10.02 -13.67 12.41
CA VAL A 164 8.89 -12.83 12.03
C VAL A 164 9.11 -12.24 10.66
N THR A 165 8.14 -12.42 9.76
CA THR A 165 8.09 -11.73 8.47
C THR A 165 7.33 -10.42 8.67
N LEU A 166 7.88 -9.32 8.17
CA LEU A 166 7.26 -8.01 8.18
C LEU A 166 6.92 -7.63 6.74
N ILE A 167 5.66 -7.30 6.50
CA ILE A 167 5.21 -6.68 5.25
C ILE A 167 5.14 -5.18 5.53
N LEU A 168 6.04 -4.42 4.91
CA LEU A 168 6.26 -3.00 5.13
C LEU A 168 5.65 -2.22 3.97
N GLY A 169 4.62 -1.43 4.27
CA GLY A 169 3.94 -0.57 3.30
C GLY A 169 4.25 0.89 3.55
N THR A 170 4.68 1.60 2.51
CA THR A 170 4.76 3.06 2.50
C THR A 170 3.79 3.60 1.48
N SER A 171 2.82 4.40 1.91
CA SER A 171 1.77 4.92 1.04
C SER A 171 1.70 6.44 1.12
N ASP A 172 1.51 7.08 -0.04
CA ASP A 172 1.37 8.53 -0.13
C ASP A 172 -0.12 8.87 -0.22
N VAL A 173 -0.74 9.18 0.93
CA VAL A 173 -2.18 9.43 0.98
C VAL A 173 -2.55 10.79 0.38
N SER A 174 -1.58 11.70 0.19
CA SER A 174 -1.82 12.95 -0.55
C SER A 174 -2.17 12.70 -2.01
N LYS A 175 -1.77 11.54 -2.55
CA LYS A 175 -2.06 11.09 -3.91
C LYS A 175 -3.29 10.19 -4.01
N TYR A 176 -4.14 10.17 -2.98
CA TYR A 176 -5.39 9.42 -3.01
C TYR A 176 -6.22 9.82 -4.23
N THR A 177 -6.47 8.85 -5.10
CA THR A 177 -7.48 8.95 -6.16
C THR A 177 -8.66 8.08 -5.75
N PRO A 178 -9.88 8.65 -5.54
CA PRO A 178 -11.04 7.83 -5.21
C PRO A 178 -11.20 6.70 -6.21
N GLY A 179 -11.23 5.46 -5.72
CA GLY A 179 -11.54 4.31 -6.57
C GLY A 179 -12.92 4.52 -7.19
N GLY A 180 -12.98 4.63 -8.51
CA GLY A 180 -14.27 4.64 -9.23
C GLY A 180 -15.09 3.40 -8.89
N SER A 181 -16.43 3.55 -8.95
CA SER A 181 -17.49 2.56 -8.67
C SER A 181 -17.24 1.62 -7.48
N THR A 182 -18.17 1.54 -6.51
CA THR A 182 -18.12 0.53 -5.42
C THR A 182 -18.23 -0.92 -5.90
N GLN A 183 -18.45 -1.15 -7.20
CA GLN A 183 -18.43 -2.48 -7.84
C GLN A 183 -17.02 -2.96 -8.19
N LEU A 184 -16.78 -4.26 -8.11
CA LEU A 184 -15.54 -4.90 -8.55
C LEU A 184 -15.75 -5.44 -9.98
N ASP A 185 -14.79 -5.18 -10.87
CA ASP A 185 -14.84 -5.71 -12.24
C ASP A 185 -14.60 -7.23 -12.32
N TRP A 186 -14.10 -7.83 -11.22
CA TRP A 186 -13.59 -9.19 -11.20
C TRP A 186 -14.32 -10.13 -10.23
N ALA A 187 -15.22 -9.62 -9.40
CA ALA A 187 -16.05 -10.42 -8.50
C ALA A 187 -17.40 -9.75 -8.23
N PRO A 188 -18.47 -10.53 -8.04
CA PRO A 188 -19.75 -9.99 -7.56
C PRO A 188 -19.59 -9.49 -6.12
N MET A 189 -20.40 -8.51 -5.74
CA MET A 189 -20.51 -8.03 -4.36
C MET A 189 -21.95 -8.12 -3.90
N MET A 190 -22.15 -8.48 -2.63
CA MET A 190 -23.49 -8.48 -2.05
C MET A 190 -24.06 -7.06 -1.97
N ALA A 191 -25.38 -6.95 -2.12
CA ALA A 191 -26.08 -5.70 -1.87
C ALA A 191 -25.90 -5.26 -0.40
N GLY A 192 -25.73 -3.95 -0.18
CA GLY A 192 -25.47 -3.42 1.16
C GLY A 192 -24.02 -3.61 1.63
N ALA A 193 -23.08 -3.87 0.71
CA ALA A 193 -21.66 -3.85 1.02
C ALA A 193 -21.20 -2.43 1.40
N GLU A 194 -20.56 -2.33 2.57
CA GLU A 194 -19.99 -1.12 3.13
C GLU A 194 -18.49 -1.30 3.35
N GLN A 195 -17.76 -0.19 3.58
CA GLN A 195 -16.31 -0.20 3.90
C GLN A 195 -15.50 -1.03 2.89
N VAL A 196 -15.75 -0.80 1.60
CA VAL A 196 -15.10 -1.56 0.53
C VAL A 196 -13.64 -1.13 0.42
N THR A 197 -12.74 -2.07 0.73
CA THR A 197 -11.30 -1.93 0.51
C THR A 197 -10.85 -2.83 -0.63
N ARG A 198 -9.89 -2.37 -1.44
CA ARG A 198 -9.36 -3.04 -2.63
C ARG A 198 -7.85 -2.95 -2.64
N SER A 199 -7.20 -4.01 -3.09
CA SER A 199 -5.78 -4.01 -3.38
C SER A 199 -5.51 -4.76 -4.67
N ASN A 200 -4.73 -4.15 -5.56
CA ASN A 200 -4.26 -4.80 -6.77
C ASN A 200 -2.75 -5.00 -6.68
N LEU A 201 -2.33 -6.26 -6.71
CA LEU A 201 -0.93 -6.68 -6.82
C LEU A 201 -0.71 -7.40 -8.15
N GLU A 202 0.52 -7.48 -8.62
CA GLU A 202 0.83 -8.23 -9.83
C GLU A 202 0.39 -9.71 -9.69
N GLY A 203 -0.55 -10.13 -10.53
CA GLY A 203 -1.10 -11.49 -10.52
C GLY A 203 -2.16 -11.79 -9.45
N SER A 204 -2.52 -10.83 -8.59
CA SER A 204 -3.59 -11.01 -7.58
C SER A 204 -4.40 -9.75 -7.33
N GLN A 205 -5.69 -9.94 -7.03
CA GLN A 205 -6.59 -8.85 -6.62
C GLN A 205 -7.26 -9.24 -5.33
N MET A 206 -7.40 -8.28 -4.43
CA MET A 206 -8.07 -8.45 -3.15
C MET A 206 -9.14 -7.40 -3.00
N ALA A 207 -10.28 -7.79 -2.44
CA ALA A 207 -11.27 -6.85 -1.95
C ALA A 207 -11.83 -7.33 -0.61
N MET A 208 -12.20 -6.38 0.24
CA MET A 208 -12.82 -6.63 1.52
C MET A 208 -14.00 -5.69 1.67
N TYR A 209 -15.10 -6.16 2.27
CA TYR A 209 -16.24 -5.31 2.59
C TYR A 209 -17.00 -5.87 3.79
N ALA A 210 -17.72 -4.98 4.49
CA ALA A 210 -18.64 -5.34 5.55
C ALA A 210 -20.06 -5.49 4.99
N VAL A 211 -20.82 -6.47 5.47
CA VAL A 211 -22.23 -6.64 5.11
C VAL A 211 -23.04 -7.14 6.30
N LYS A 212 -24.30 -6.70 6.40
CA LYS A 212 -25.29 -7.26 7.32
C LYS A 212 -25.87 -8.55 6.76
N ALA A 213 -25.11 -9.63 6.88
CA ALA A 213 -25.52 -10.97 6.48
C ALA A 213 -24.81 -12.02 7.34
N THR A 214 -25.33 -13.24 7.35
CA THR A 214 -24.71 -14.41 7.97
C THR A 214 -23.71 -15.07 7.02
N SER A 215 -22.74 -15.81 7.56
CA SER A 215 -21.79 -16.58 6.74
C SER A 215 -22.47 -17.59 5.79
N ALA A 216 -23.67 -18.07 6.13
CA ALA A 216 -24.44 -18.96 5.27
C ALA A 216 -25.02 -18.21 4.05
N GLU A 217 -25.63 -17.04 4.27
CA GLU A 217 -26.17 -16.19 3.20
C GLU A 217 -25.06 -15.70 2.26
N VAL A 218 -23.90 -15.32 2.81
CA VAL A 218 -22.73 -14.94 1.99
C VAL A 218 -22.28 -16.11 1.12
N ARG A 219 -22.18 -17.31 1.69
CA ARG A 219 -21.79 -18.51 0.93
C ARG A 219 -22.78 -18.80 -0.20
N GLU A 220 -24.08 -18.80 0.10
CA GLU A 220 -25.13 -19.06 -0.89
C GLU A 220 -25.08 -18.06 -2.04
N PHE A 221 -24.93 -16.77 -1.73
CA PHE A 221 -24.76 -15.71 -2.72
C PHE A 221 -23.60 -15.99 -3.69
N TYR A 222 -22.40 -16.26 -3.15
CA TYR A 222 -21.22 -16.51 -4.00
C TYR A 222 -21.34 -17.82 -4.76
N GLN A 223 -21.96 -18.85 -4.18
CA GLN A 223 -22.20 -20.11 -4.88
C GLN A 223 -23.06 -19.89 -6.12
N VAL A 224 -24.14 -19.11 -6.01
CA VAL A 224 -25.04 -18.81 -7.14
C VAL A 224 -24.34 -17.94 -8.19
N GLU A 225 -23.77 -16.80 -7.78
CA GLU A 225 -23.20 -15.82 -8.70
C GLU A 225 -21.94 -16.34 -9.41
N LEU A 226 -21.06 -17.04 -8.69
CA LEU A 226 -19.83 -17.57 -9.28
C LEU A 226 -20.09 -18.79 -10.16
N THR A 227 -21.04 -19.66 -9.80
CA THR A 227 -21.45 -20.77 -10.68
C THR A 227 -22.04 -20.23 -11.98
N ARG A 228 -22.87 -19.19 -11.91
CA ARG A 228 -23.40 -18.50 -13.09
C ARG A 228 -22.30 -17.87 -13.95
N ALA A 229 -21.22 -17.39 -13.33
CA ALA A 229 -20.03 -16.87 -14.00
C ALA A 229 -19.07 -17.96 -14.52
N GLY A 230 -19.42 -19.25 -14.38
CA GLY A 230 -18.64 -20.38 -14.88
C GLY A 230 -17.51 -20.83 -13.97
N PHE A 231 -17.49 -20.40 -12.70
CA PHE A 231 -16.60 -20.98 -11.70
C PHE A 231 -17.16 -22.28 -11.14
N VAL A 232 -16.27 -23.17 -10.73
CA VAL A 232 -16.60 -24.41 -10.03
C VAL A 232 -16.01 -24.33 -8.62
N GLU A 233 -16.82 -24.62 -7.61
CA GLU A 233 -16.36 -24.69 -6.22
C GLU A 233 -15.53 -25.95 -6.00
N ASP A 234 -14.43 -25.81 -5.25
CA ASP A 234 -13.60 -26.91 -4.81
C ASP A 234 -14.33 -27.73 -3.73
N PRO A 235 -14.67 -29.00 -3.98
CA PRO A 235 -15.38 -29.82 -3.00
C PRO A 235 -14.55 -30.08 -1.74
N GLU A 236 -13.22 -29.97 -1.81
CA GLU A 236 -12.32 -30.15 -0.67
C GLU A 236 -12.10 -28.85 0.12
N GLN A 237 -12.36 -27.69 -0.49
CA GLN A 237 -12.11 -26.37 0.11
C GLN A 237 -13.30 -25.43 -0.15
N PRO A 238 -14.35 -25.50 0.70
CA PRO A 238 -15.49 -24.59 0.59
C PRO A 238 -15.06 -23.13 0.58
N GLY A 239 -15.65 -22.34 -0.32
CA GLY A 239 -15.27 -20.95 -0.56
C GLY A 239 -14.10 -20.76 -1.52
N VAL A 240 -13.50 -21.82 -2.07
CA VAL A 240 -12.52 -21.74 -3.17
C VAL A 240 -13.21 -22.10 -4.47
N PHE A 241 -13.15 -21.19 -5.43
CA PHE A 241 -13.79 -21.30 -6.74
C PHE A 241 -12.73 -21.19 -7.84
N GLN A 242 -12.83 -21.99 -8.88
CA GLN A 242 -11.87 -22.00 -9.98
C GLN A 242 -12.54 -21.98 -11.35
N ARG A 243 -11.95 -21.22 -12.28
CA ARG A 243 -12.32 -21.17 -13.70
C ARG A 243 -11.05 -21.09 -14.55
N GLY A 244 -10.65 -22.20 -15.16
CA GLY A 244 -9.40 -22.29 -15.90
C GLY A 244 -8.19 -21.99 -14.98
N THR A 245 -7.41 -20.96 -15.33
CA THR A 245 -6.23 -20.52 -14.56
C THR A 245 -6.53 -19.42 -13.53
N GLU A 246 -7.81 -19.12 -13.30
CA GLU A 246 -8.27 -18.13 -12.34
C GLU A 246 -8.86 -18.82 -11.12
N GLN A 247 -8.39 -18.44 -9.93
CA GLN A 247 -8.96 -18.86 -8.65
C GLN A 247 -9.51 -17.65 -7.90
N LEU A 248 -10.70 -17.81 -7.35
CA LEU A 248 -11.32 -16.86 -6.43
C LEU A 248 -11.53 -17.56 -5.08
N THR A 249 -11.09 -16.94 -4.00
CA THR A 249 -11.28 -17.45 -2.64
C THR A 249 -12.10 -16.46 -1.83
N ILE A 250 -13.16 -16.96 -1.21
CA ILE A 250 -14.09 -16.22 -0.37
C ILE A 250 -13.82 -16.60 1.08
N ARG A 251 -13.64 -15.60 1.94
CA ARG A 251 -13.47 -15.80 3.37
C ARG A 251 -14.42 -14.88 4.11
N THR A 252 -14.97 -15.37 5.22
CA THR A 252 -15.81 -14.56 6.08
C THR A 252 -15.30 -14.55 7.51
N GLN A 253 -15.45 -13.42 8.18
CA GLN A 253 -15.10 -13.25 9.57
C GLN A 253 -16.15 -12.35 10.25
N PRO A 254 -16.68 -12.73 11.43
CA PRO A 254 -17.55 -11.84 12.19
C PRO A 254 -16.82 -10.58 12.65
N GLU A 255 -17.46 -9.42 12.52
CA GLU A 255 -16.99 -8.13 13.03
C GLU A 255 -18.15 -7.34 13.65
N GLY A 256 -18.29 -7.42 14.97
CA GLY A 256 -19.42 -6.84 15.68
C GLY A 256 -20.76 -7.39 15.18
N ASP A 257 -21.65 -6.49 14.76
CA ASP A 257 -22.96 -6.82 14.18
C ASP A 257 -22.93 -7.06 12.67
N MET A 258 -21.75 -6.98 12.04
CA MET A 258 -21.55 -7.18 10.61
C MET A 258 -20.68 -8.42 10.34
N LEU A 259 -20.71 -8.87 9.09
CA LEU A 259 -19.80 -9.89 8.60
C LEU A 259 -18.83 -9.26 7.61
N MET A 260 -17.54 -9.41 7.88
CA MET A 260 -16.50 -9.08 6.91
C MET A 260 -16.39 -10.19 5.89
N VAL A 261 -16.35 -9.79 4.62
CA VAL A 261 -16.15 -10.67 3.48
C VAL A 261 -14.86 -10.30 2.78
N GLY A 262 -13.91 -11.23 2.73
CA GLY A 262 -12.67 -11.12 1.98
C GLY A 262 -12.73 -11.91 0.67
N LEU A 263 -12.40 -11.24 -0.42
CA LEU A 263 -12.33 -11.77 -1.78
C LEU A 263 -10.89 -11.76 -2.26
N TYR A 264 -10.38 -12.91 -2.67
CA TYR A 264 -8.99 -13.07 -3.10
C TYR A 264 -8.96 -13.72 -4.48
N ARG A 265 -8.61 -12.95 -5.50
CA ARG A 265 -8.40 -13.42 -6.87
C ARG A 265 -6.93 -13.70 -7.11
N LYS A 266 -6.62 -14.87 -7.67
CA LYS A 266 -5.28 -15.25 -8.12
C LYS A 266 -5.33 -15.70 -9.58
N LEU A 267 -4.41 -15.18 -10.39
CA LEU A 267 -4.23 -15.58 -11.78
C LEU A 267 -3.07 -16.57 -11.93
N GLY A 268 -3.12 -17.40 -12.97
CA GLY A 268 -2.05 -18.36 -13.28
C GLY A 268 -2.02 -19.59 -12.35
N VAL A 269 -3.12 -19.91 -11.68
CA VAL A 269 -3.23 -21.19 -10.96
C VAL A 269 -3.32 -22.34 -11.96
N GLN A 270 -2.79 -23.52 -11.59
CA GLN A 270 -2.95 -24.71 -12.42
C GLN A 270 -4.42 -25.14 -12.41
N PRO A 271 -5.03 -25.42 -13.58
CA PRO A 271 -6.39 -25.94 -13.64
C PRO A 271 -6.46 -27.28 -12.89
N LYS A 272 -7.54 -27.46 -12.14
CA LYS A 272 -7.90 -28.74 -11.53
C LYS A 272 -8.56 -29.67 -12.56
#